data_AF-G3GY56-F1
#
_entry.id   AF-G3GY56-F1
#
_cell.length_a   1.000
_cell.length_b   1.000
_cell.length_c   1.000
_cell.angle_alpha   90.00
_cell.angle_beta   90.00
_cell.angle_gamma   90.00
#
_symmetry.space_group_name_H-M   'P 1'
#
loop_
_entity.id
_entity.type
_entity.pdbx_description
1 polymer ?
#
loop_
_entity_poly.entity_id
_entity_poly.type
_entity_poly.pdbx_seq_one_letter_code
_entity_poly.pdbx_strand_id
1 'polypeptide(L)'
;MAVYRLCVTTGSYLKAGTLDNIYATLVGTCGESPKQRLDRVGRDFASGSVQKYKVRCAAELGEILLLRLHKERFAFFCKDPWYCSRVSVTAPDGTVTHFPSYQWIEGYCTVELRPGTARTICQDSLPLLLDHRKRELQARQECYRWKIYAPGFPRMVDVSSFEEMESDKKFALTKTVPCADPDDNSGNRYLPGFPMKVDIPSLLHMEPNIRYSATKTASLIFNALPA
;
A
#
# COMPACT_ATOMS: atom_id res chain seq x y z
N MET A 1 -27.09 10.38 -19.72
CA MET A 1 -25.68 9.97 -19.77
C MET A 1 -24.89 10.81 -18.79
N ALA A 2 -24.34 10.18 -17.76
CA ALA A 2 -23.54 10.84 -16.72
C ALA A 2 -22.05 10.62 -16.99
N VAL A 3 -21.21 11.62 -16.69
CA VAL A 3 -19.75 11.52 -16.88
C VAL A 3 -19.04 11.79 -15.56
N TYR A 4 -18.35 10.79 -15.05
CA TYR A 4 -17.52 10.88 -13.87
C TYR A 4 -16.06 11.08 -14.27
N ARG A 5 -15.35 11.98 -13.58
CA ARG A 5 -13.93 12.25 -13.85
C ARG A 5 -13.08 11.58 -12.78
N LEU A 6 -12.21 10.67 -13.19
CA LEU A 6 -11.28 10.00 -12.29
C LEU A 6 -9.94 10.70 -12.35
N CYS A 7 -9.29 10.88 -11.20
CA CYS A 7 -7.92 11.34 -11.08
C CYS A 7 -7.14 10.28 -10.31
N VAL A 8 -6.26 9.57 -10.98
CA VAL A 8 -5.46 8.49 -10.39
C VAL A 8 -4.05 9.01 -10.11
N THR A 9 -3.61 8.87 -8.86
CA THR A 9 -2.26 9.28 -8.42
C THR A 9 -1.43 8.02 -8.17
N THR A 10 -0.36 7.85 -8.95
CA THR A 10 0.63 6.79 -8.75
C THR A 10 1.73 7.27 -7.81
N GLY A 11 2.22 6.41 -6.92
CA GLY A 11 3.28 6.78 -5.97
C GLY A 11 4.58 7.15 -6.66
N SER A 12 5.40 7.97 -5.98
CA SER A 12 6.72 8.40 -6.47
C SER A 12 7.84 7.40 -6.14
N TYR A 13 7.51 6.21 -5.63
CA TYR A 13 8.51 5.18 -5.33
C TYR A 13 9.16 4.64 -6.61
N LEU A 14 10.40 4.15 -6.48
CA LEU A 14 11.09 3.45 -7.55
C LEU A 14 10.25 2.23 -7.97
N LYS A 15 9.99 2.09 -9.28
CA LYS A 15 9.13 1.04 -9.86
C LYS A 15 7.68 1.03 -9.32
N ALA A 16 7.18 2.17 -8.82
CA ALA A 16 5.76 2.33 -8.45
C ALA A 16 4.80 2.29 -9.64
N GLY A 17 5.28 2.59 -10.85
CA GLY A 17 4.45 2.60 -12.05
C GLY A 17 4.23 1.22 -12.66
N THR A 18 3.23 1.13 -13.55
CA THR A 18 2.85 -0.11 -14.21
C THR A 18 2.59 0.08 -15.70
N LEU A 19 2.81 -0.97 -16.49
CA LEU A 19 2.41 -1.09 -17.89
C LEU A 19 1.16 -1.97 -18.08
N ASP A 20 0.64 -2.57 -17.01
CA ASP A 20 -0.56 -3.39 -17.06
C ASP A 20 -1.83 -2.55 -17.36
N ASN A 21 -2.87 -3.24 -17.83
CA ASN A 21 -4.15 -2.60 -18.09
C ASN A 21 -4.88 -2.35 -16.77
N ILE A 22 -5.19 -1.08 -16.49
CA ILE A 22 -6.01 -0.71 -15.34
C ILE A 22 -7.42 -0.36 -15.80
N TYR A 23 -8.41 -1.00 -15.16
CA TYR A 23 -9.82 -0.68 -15.34
C TYR A 23 -10.41 -0.15 -14.04
N ALA A 24 -11.44 0.68 -14.15
CA ALA A 24 -12.19 1.16 -13.00
C ALA A 24 -13.69 0.88 -13.17
N THR A 25 -14.32 0.55 -12.05
CA THR A 25 -15.77 0.43 -11.91
C THR A 25 -16.21 1.24 -10.70
N LEU A 26 -17.15 2.16 -10.90
CA LEU A 26 -17.74 2.97 -9.84
C LEU A 26 -19.01 2.27 -9.33
N VAL A 27 -19.12 2.11 -8.02
CA VAL A 27 -20.30 1.54 -7.37
C VAL A 27 -20.96 2.67 -6.58
N GLY A 28 -22.18 3.04 -6.96
CA GLY A 28 -22.96 4.04 -6.26
C GLY A 28 -24.27 3.50 -5.73
N THR A 29 -25.02 4.35 -5.02
CA THR A 29 -26.32 3.99 -4.42
C THR A 29 -27.37 3.58 -5.45
N CYS A 30 -27.31 4.14 -6.67
CA CYS A 30 -28.31 3.93 -7.72
C CYS A 30 -27.87 2.92 -8.80
N GLY A 31 -26.66 2.36 -8.68
CA GLY A 31 -26.14 1.37 -9.62
C GLY A 31 -24.63 1.38 -9.75
N GLU A 32 -24.13 0.61 -10.72
CA GLU A 32 -22.70 0.49 -11.02
C GLU A 32 -22.38 1.00 -12.43
N SER A 33 -21.19 1.56 -12.61
CA SER A 33 -20.69 1.92 -13.94
C SER A 33 -20.31 0.66 -14.73
N PRO A 34 -20.21 0.73 -16.07
CA PRO A 34 -19.48 -0.28 -16.81
C PRO A 34 -18.00 -0.28 -16.39
N LYS A 35 -17.35 -1.43 -16.57
CA LYS A 35 -15.90 -1.56 -16.40
C LYS A 35 -15.18 -0.77 -17.49
N GLN A 36 -14.59 0.35 -17.13
CA GLN A 36 -13.95 1.28 -18.06
C GLN A 36 -12.43 1.11 -18.03
N ARG A 37 -11.81 0.89 -19.19
CA ARG A 37 -10.34 0.95 -19.31
C ARG A 37 -9.87 2.37 -19.10
N LEU A 38 -8.91 2.55 -18.20
CA LEU A 38 -8.25 3.82 -17.95
C LEU A 38 -7.05 3.93 -18.89
N ASP A 39 -7.29 4.55 -20.03
CA ASP A 39 -6.32 4.66 -21.12
C ASP A 39 -6.29 6.08 -21.65
N ARG A 40 -5.09 6.67 -21.70
CA ARG A 40 -4.79 7.99 -22.22
C ARG A 40 -3.60 7.87 -23.17
N VAL A 41 -3.60 8.72 -24.18
CA VAL A 41 -2.44 8.85 -25.08
C VAL A 41 -1.17 9.16 -24.28
N GLY A 42 -0.20 8.25 -24.36
CA GLY A 42 1.10 8.36 -23.70
C GLY A 42 1.38 7.21 -22.73
N ARG A 43 2.33 7.40 -21.82
CA ARG A 43 2.61 6.45 -20.74
C ARG A 43 1.66 6.73 -19.57
N ASP A 44 0.65 5.87 -19.43
CA ASP A 44 -0.20 5.85 -18.24
C ASP A 44 0.53 5.29 -17.01
N PHE A 45 0.03 5.64 -15.82
CA PHE A 45 0.49 5.12 -14.52
C PHE A 45 2.00 5.11 -14.28
N ALA A 46 2.77 6.05 -14.82
CA ALA A 46 4.18 6.21 -14.50
C ALA A 46 4.38 6.58 -13.01
N SER A 47 5.53 6.21 -12.44
CA SER A 47 5.90 6.64 -11.07
C SER A 47 5.76 8.15 -10.89
N GLY A 48 5.08 8.57 -9.82
CA GLY A 48 4.83 9.97 -9.48
C GLY A 48 3.80 10.68 -10.37
N SER A 49 3.18 9.98 -11.33
CA SER A 49 2.23 10.59 -12.25
C SER A 49 0.83 10.77 -11.63
N VAL A 50 0.16 11.81 -12.11
CA VAL A 50 -1.25 12.07 -11.84
C VAL A 50 -1.97 12.11 -13.18
N GLN A 51 -2.85 11.13 -13.42
CA GLN A 51 -3.57 10.99 -14.69
C GLN A 51 -5.08 11.17 -14.48
N LYS A 52 -5.74 11.74 -15.49
CA LYS A 52 -7.17 12.06 -15.46
C LYS A 52 -7.91 11.27 -16.54
N TYR A 53 -8.99 10.61 -16.15
CA TYR A 53 -9.81 9.76 -17.01
C TYR A 53 -11.29 10.15 -16.92
N LYS A 54 -12.09 9.70 -17.89
CA LYS A 54 -13.55 9.90 -17.91
C LYS A 54 -14.23 8.53 -17.94
N VAL A 55 -15.14 8.31 -17.00
CA VAL A 55 -16.01 7.12 -16.95
C VAL A 55 -17.41 7.55 -17.36
N ARG A 56 -17.91 6.98 -18.45
CA ARG A 56 -19.24 7.30 -18.99
C ARG A 56 -20.25 6.28 -18.49
N CYS A 57 -21.36 6.76 -17.94
CA CYS A 57 -22.44 5.94 -17.40
C CYS A 57 -23.75 6.28 -18.11
N ALA A 58 -24.62 5.28 -18.28
CA ALA A 58 -25.95 5.49 -18.88
C ALA A 58 -26.81 6.44 -18.03
N ALA A 59 -26.82 6.21 -16.71
CA ALA A 59 -27.51 7.00 -15.70
C ALA A 59 -26.54 7.49 -14.61
N GLU A 60 -27.01 8.38 -13.74
CA GLU A 60 -26.29 8.79 -12.54
C GLU A 60 -26.28 7.66 -11.51
N LEU A 61 -25.14 7.47 -10.85
CA LEU A 61 -24.90 6.41 -9.88
C LEU A 61 -25.30 6.81 -8.45
N GLY A 62 -25.72 8.05 -8.23
CA GLY A 62 -25.95 8.61 -6.89
C GLY A 62 -24.64 8.82 -6.12
N GLU A 63 -24.68 8.63 -4.80
CA GLU A 63 -23.49 8.72 -3.95
C GLU A 63 -22.54 7.56 -4.26
N ILE A 64 -21.26 7.84 -4.51
CA ILE A 64 -20.27 6.81 -4.83
C ILE A 64 -19.80 6.14 -3.52
N LEU A 65 -20.14 4.86 -3.40
CA LEU A 65 -19.92 4.04 -2.21
C LEU A 65 -18.60 3.28 -2.24
N LEU A 66 -18.23 2.74 -3.41
CA LEU A 66 -16.98 2.01 -3.61
C LEU A 66 -16.39 2.33 -5.00
N LEU A 67 -15.07 2.23 -5.08
CA LEU A 67 -14.32 2.24 -6.34
C LEU A 67 -13.62 0.90 -6.49
N ARG A 68 -13.91 0.17 -7.57
CA ARG A 68 -13.18 -1.06 -7.90
C ARG A 68 -12.09 -0.73 -8.93
N LEU A 69 -10.85 -1.05 -8.61
CA LEU A 69 -9.73 -1.02 -9.54
C LEU A 69 -9.40 -2.45 -9.95
N HIS A 70 -9.37 -2.72 -11.25
CA HIS A 70 -9.01 -4.02 -11.79
C HIS A 70 -7.67 -3.89 -12.49
N LYS A 71 -6.69 -4.67 -12.05
CA LYS A 71 -5.40 -4.78 -12.71
C LYS A 71 -5.37 -6.05 -13.54
N GLU A 72 -5.21 -5.90 -14.85
CA GLU A 72 -5.25 -7.00 -15.80
C GLU A 72 -4.02 -6.98 -16.70
N ARG A 73 -3.69 -8.16 -17.23
CA ARG A 73 -2.49 -8.35 -18.05
C ARG A 73 -2.48 -7.44 -19.27
N PHE A 74 -1.37 -6.73 -19.48
CA PHE A 74 -1.04 -6.14 -20.77
C PHE A 74 -0.17 -7.09 -21.60
N ALA A 75 -0.75 -7.67 -22.67
CA ALA A 75 -0.06 -8.56 -23.61
C ALA A 75 0.70 -9.74 -22.95
N PHE A 76 1.96 -9.97 -23.35
CA PHE A 76 2.83 -11.05 -22.83
C PHE A 76 3.88 -10.55 -21.84
N PHE A 77 3.75 -9.32 -21.33
CA PHE A 77 4.73 -8.75 -20.40
C PHE A 77 4.66 -9.43 -19.03
N CYS A 78 5.79 -9.39 -18.32
CA CYS A 78 5.89 -9.86 -16.94
C CYS A 78 4.96 -9.05 -16.03
N LYS A 79 4.40 -9.70 -15.00
CA LYS A 79 3.61 -9.04 -13.95
C LYS A 79 4.47 -7.98 -13.28
N ASP A 80 4.05 -6.72 -13.36
CA ASP A 80 4.65 -5.63 -12.59
C ASP A 80 3.74 -5.23 -11.41
N PRO A 81 4.30 -4.81 -10.27
CA PRO A 81 3.50 -4.27 -9.18
C PRO A 81 3.16 -2.81 -9.46
N TRP A 82 2.00 -2.34 -9.01
CA TRP A 82 1.59 -0.94 -9.15
C TRP A 82 1.31 -0.30 -7.80
N TYR A 83 2.00 0.77 -7.45
CA TYR A 83 1.67 1.51 -6.22
C TYR A 83 0.64 2.61 -6.51
N CYS A 84 -0.59 2.36 -6.08
CA CYS A 84 -1.68 3.34 -6.18
C CYS A 84 -1.76 4.15 -4.89
N SER A 85 -1.47 5.45 -4.95
CA SER A 85 -1.54 6.33 -3.78
C SER A 85 -2.99 6.68 -3.43
N ARG A 86 -3.71 7.25 -4.40
CA ARG A 86 -5.11 7.67 -4.23
C ARG A 86 -5.80 7.78 -5.58
N VAL A 87 -7.12 7.66 -5.55
CA VAL A 87 -7.99 8.00 -6.66
C VAL A 87 -9.01 9.04 -6.18
N SER A 88 -9.30 10.05 -6.98
CA SER A 88 -10.46 10.91 -6.72
C SER A 88 -11.46 10.82 -7.86
N VAL A 89 -12.73 10.79 -7.51
CA VAL A 89 -13.86 10.72 -8.44
C VAL A 89 -14.64 12.02 -8.32
N THR A 90 -14.74 12.77 -9.41
CA THR A 90 -15.62 13.94 -9.50
C THR A 90 -16.91 13.52 -10.21
N ALA A 91 -18.03 13.63 -9.50
CA ALA A 91 -19.36 13.37 -10.02
C ALA A 91 -19.85 14.51 -10.95
N PRO A 92 -20.91 14.29 -11.75
CA PRO A 92 -21.43 15.28 -12.70
C PRO A 92 -21.87 16.59 -12.04
N ASP A 93 -22.35 16.52 -10.79
CA ASP A 93 -22.75 17.64 -9.93
C ASP A 93 -21.56 18.45 -9.39
N GLY A 94 -20.32 17.99 -9.62
CA GLY A 94 -19.09 18.60 -9.12
C GLY A 94 -18.62 18.05 -7.78
N THR A 95 -19.38 17.15 -7.14
CA THR A 95 -19.00 16.53 -5.87
C THR A 95 -17.74 15.68 -6.05
N VAL A 96 -16.73 15.90 -5.20
CA VAL A 96 -15.46 15.16 -5.26
C VAL A 96 -15.38 14.17 -4.11
N THR A 97 -15.26 12.88 -4.46
CA THR A 97 -15.03 11.80 -3.49
C THR A 97 -13.60 11.30 -3.61
N HIS A 98 -12.90 11.20 -2.49
CA HIS A 98 -11.53 10.72 -2.43
C HIS A 98 -11.48 9.27 -1.98
N PHE A 99 -10.72 8.44 -2.66
CA PHE A 99 -10.48 7.02 -2.38
C PHE A 99 -8.99 6.84 -2.10
N PRO A 100 -8.56 6.88 -0.82
CA PRO A 100 -7.19 6.56 -0.46
C PRO A 100 -6.92 5.07 -0.71
N SER A 101 -5.75 4.77 -1.27
CA SER A 101 -5.32 3.40 -1.55
C SER A 101 -4.02 3.10 -0.80
N TYR A 102 -2.98 3.90 -1.04
CA TYR A 102 -1.66 3.83 -0.39
C TYR A 102 -1.06 2.42 -0.31
N GLN A 103 -1.31 1.60 -1.32
CA GLN A 103 -0.93 0.18 -1.36
C GLN A 103 -0.45 -0.25 -2.75
N TRP A 104 0.39 -1.27 -2.76
CA TRP A 104 0.84 -2.02 -3.91
C TRP A 104 -0.26 -2.97 -4.36
N ILE A 105 -0.63 -2.85 -5.63
CA ILE A 105 -1.55 -3.73 -6.31
C ILE A 105 -0.71 -4.72 -7.12
N GLU A 106 -0.60 -5.93 -6.58
CA GLU A 106 0.22 -6.99 -7.16
C GLU A 106 -0.61 -8.03 -7.90
N GLY A 107 0.00 -8.62 -8.93
CA GLY A 107 -0.66 -9.62 -9.76
C GLY A 107 -1.85 -9.05 -10.54
N TYR A 108 -2.78 -9.94 -10.89
CA TYR A 108 -4.03 -9.59 -11.55
C TYR A 108 -5.16 -9.79 -10.57
N CYS A 109 -5.68 -8.68 -10.04
CA CYS A 109 -6.65 -8.70 -8.97
C CYS A 109 -7.61 -7.52 -9.10
N THR A 110 -8.71 -7.60 -8.33
CA THR A 110 -9.65 -6.49 -8.17
C THR A 110 -9.52 -5.97 -6.74
N VAL A 111 -9.24 -4.68 -6.62
CA VAL A 111 -9.13 -3.99 -5.34
C VAL A 111 -10.35 -3.10 -5.18
N GLU A 112 -11.08 -3.26 -4.08
CA GLU A 112 -12.24 -2.44 -3.73
C GLU A 112 -11.85 -1.38 -2.71
N LEU A 113 -11.91 -0.11 -3.11
CA LEU A 113 -11.56 1.05 -2.29
C LEU A 113 -12.80 1.75 -1.76
N ARG A 114 -12.71 2.22 -0.51
CA ARG A 114 -13.72 3.02 0.18
C ARG A 114 -13.43 4.53 0.07
N PRO A 115 -14.46 5.38 0.20
CA PRO A 115 -14.25 6.80 0.42
C PRO A 115 -13.36 7.04 1.65
N GLY A 116 -12.51 8.07 1.60
CA GLY A 116 -11.55 8.40 2.65
C GLY A 116 -12.17 8.99 3.92
N THR A 117 -13.48 9.22 3.94
CA THR A 117 -14.21 9.58 5.15
C THR A 117 -14.16 8.41 6.12
N ALA A 118 -13.57 8.61 7.30
CA ALA A 118 -13.48 7.57 8.31
C ALA A 118 -14.88 7.11 8.74
N ARG A 119 -15.13 5.79 8.72
CA ARG A 119 -16.40 5.18 9.10
C ARG A 119 -16.21 4.05 10.10
N THR A 120 -16.99 4.07 11.18
CA THR A 120 -17.11 2.96 12.12
C THR A 120 -18.14 1.95 11.65
N ILE A 121 -18.20 0.77 12.29
CA ILE A 121 -19.19 -0.26 11.95
C ILE A 121 -20.63 0.23 12.11
N CYS A 122 -20.91 1.06 13.11
CA CYS A 122 -22.26 1.59 13.38
C CYS A 122 -22.70 2.63 12.32
N GLN A 123 -21.76 3.19 11.57
CA GLN A 123 -22.04 4.18 10.52
C GLN A 123 -22.27 3.54 9.15
N ASP A 124 -21.98 2.25 8.99
CA ASP A 124 -22.26 1.51 7.76
C ASP A 124 -23.67 0.91 7.83
N SER A 125 -24.62 1.56 7.17
CA SER A 125 -26.01 1.08 7.09
C SER A 125 -26.23 0.09 5.93
N LEU A 126 -25.43 0.18 4.87
CA LEU A 126 -25.62 -0.60 3.65
C LEU A 126 -24.97 -1.99 3.77
N PRO A 127 -25.69 -3.09 3.46
CA PRO A 127 -25.15 -4.45 3.52
C PRO A 127 -23.85 -4.63 2.73
N LEU A 128 -23.79 -4.02 1.53
CA LEU A 128 -22.62 -4.04 0.65
C LEU A 128 -21.36 -3.47 1.35
N LEU A 129 -21.50 -2.43 2.17
CA LEU A 129 -20.39 -1.88 2.95
C LEU A 129 -20.05 -2.78 4.13
N LEU A 130 -21.04 -3.33 4.84
CA LEU A 130 -20.75 -4.26 5.93
C LEU A 130 -20.00 -5.51 5.44
N ASP A 131 -20.39 -6.06 4.30
CA ASP A 131 -19.77 -7.24 3.71
C ASP A 131 -18.36 -6.95 3.18
N HIS A 132 -18.14 -5.77 2.59
CA HIS A 132 -16.79 -5.30 2.23
C HIS A 132 -15.88 -5.27 3.47
N ARG A 133 -16.34 -4.68 4.59
CA ARG A 133 -15.53 -4.61 5.82
C ARG A 133 -15.23 -6.00 6.38
N LYS A 134 -16.22 -6.91 6.40
CA LYS A 134 -16.03 -8.29 6.88
C LYS A 134 -14.98 -9.02 6.05
N ARG A 135 -15.07 -8.95 4.72
CA ARG A 135 -14.09 -9.57 3.80
C ARG A 135 -12.69 -9.01 4.00
N GLU A 136 -12.56 -7.68 4.10
CA GLU A 136 -11.26 -7.02 4.32
C GLU A 136 -10.64 -7.44 5.67
N LEU A 137 -11.43 -7.48 6.75
CA LEU A 137 -10.95 -7.91 8.07
C LEU A 137 -10.54 -9.38 8.08
N GLN A 138 -11.32 -10.25 7.45
CA GLN A 138 -10.98 -11.67 7.34
C GLN A 138 -9.67 -11.86 6.58
N ALA A 139 -9.53 -11.24 5.41
CA ALA A 139 -8.29 -11.30 4.63
C ALA A 139 -7.09 -10.80 5.45
N ARG A 140 -7.23 -9.69 6.19
CA ARG A 140 -6.16 -9.20 7.07
C ARG A 140 -5.83 -10.15 8.21
N GLN A 141 -6.80 -10.80 8.84
CA GLN A 141 -6.54 -11.78 9.90
C GLN A 141 -5.83 -13.02 9.36
N GLU A 142 -6.09 -13.38 8.10
CA GLU A 142 -5.41 -14.49 7.43
C GLU A 142 -3.96 -14.14 7.08
N CYS A 143 -3.72 -12.92 6.57
CA CYS A 143 -2.38 -12.41 6.23
C CYS A 143 -1.51 -12.09 7.46
N TYR A 144 -2.10 -11.51 8.52
CA TYR A 144 -1.38 -11.03 9.70
C TYR A 144 -1.67 -11.93 10.90
N ARG A 145 -0.84 -12.96 11.07
CA ARG A 145 -0.94 -13.91 12.18
C ARG A 145 0.06 -13.59 13.29
N TRP A 146 -0.20 -14.16 14.46
CA TRP A 146 0.63 -14.00 15.64
C TRP A 146 1.34 -15.30 15.99
N LYS A 147 2.65 -15.23 16.23
CA LYS A 147 3.45 -16.32 16.80
C LYS A 147 4.07 -15.94 18.14
N ILE A 148 4.38 -16.96 18.94
CA ILE A 148 5.09 -16.79 20.20
C ILE A 148 6.58 -16.78 19.89
N TYR A 149 7.26 -15.70 20.26
CA TYR A 149 8.71 -15.61 20.16
C TYR A 149 9.38 -16.43 21.27
N ALA A 150 8.99 -16.16 22.53
CA ALA A 150 9.46 -16.85 23.72
C ALA A 150 8.37 -16.84 24.81
N PRO A 151 8.36 -17.81 25.74
CA PRO A 151 7.42 -17.83 26.85
C PRO A 151 7.50 -16.54 27.69
N GLY A 152 6.35 -15.93 28.00
CA GLY A 152 6.26 -14.68 28.75
C GLY A 152 6.48 -13.40 27.94
N PHE A 153 6.92 -13.48 26.68
CA PHE A 153 7.05 -12.31 25.80
C PHE A 153 5.73 -12.00 25.06
N PRO A 154 5.50 -10.72 24.71
CA PRO A 154 4.43 -10.35 23.79
C PRO A 154 4.54 -11.13 22.47
N ARG A 155 3.38 -11.46 21.88
CA ARG A 155 3.35 -12.14 20.58
C ARG A 155 3.93 -11.24 19.49
N MET A 156 4.55 -11.85 18.49
CA MET A 156 5.09 -11.15 17.33
C MET A 156 4.38 -11.58 16.05
N VAL A 157 4.58 -10.82 14.97
CA VAL A 157 4.03 -11.18 13.67
C VAL A 157 4.61 -12.51 13.18
N ASP A 158 3.75 -13.38 12.70
CA ASP A 158 4.11 -14.70 12.18
C ASP A 158 4.61 -14.60 10.75
N VAL A 159 5.86 -14.15 10.62
CA VAL A 159 6.58 -14.06 9.35
C VAL A 159 7.94 -14.73 9.55
N SER A 160 8.32 -15.64 8.64
CA SER A 160 9.61 -16.35 8.75
C SER A 160 10.75 -15.56 8.10
N SER A 161 10.46 -14.80 7.04
CA SER A 161 11.43 -13.95 6.35
C SER A 161 10.81 -12.63 5.86
N PHE A 162 11.64 -11.59 5.67
CA PHE A 162 11.17 -10.30 5.16
C PHE A 162 10.50 -10.39 3.78
N GLU A 163 10.82 -11.43 2.98
CA GLU A 163 10.25 -11.66 1.66
C GLU A 163 8.79 -12.13 1.71
N GLU A 164 8.40 -12.83 2.79
CA GLU A 164 7.02 -13.30 3.01
C GLU A 164 6.06 -12.20 3.45
N MET A 165 6.58 -11.03 3.85
CA MET A 165 5.74 -9.93 4.29
C MET A 165 4.99 -9.31 3.10
N GLU A 166 3.80 -8.74 3.32
CA GLU A 166 3.10 -7.97 2.27
C GLU A 166 3.98 -6.81 1.77
N SER A 167 3.94 -6.54 0.47
CA SER A 167 4.78 -5.52 -0.17
C SER A 167 4.54 -4.11 0.37
N ASP A 168 3.35 -3.83 0.90
CA ASP A 168 3.03 -2.57 1.59
C ASP A 168 3.80 -2.35 2.88
N LYS A 169 4.24 -3.44 3.51
CA LYS A 169 5.01 -3.42 4.76
C LYS A 169 6.51 -3.53 4.49
N LYS A 170 6.91 -3.94 3.29
CA LYS A 170 8.31 -3.92 2.88
C LYS A 170 8.79 -2.46 2.77
N PHE A 171 10.03 -2.23 3.17
CA PHE A 171 10.71 -0.99 2.87
C PHE A 171 10.72 -0.75 1.36
N ALA A 172 10.42 0.48 0.96
CA ALA A 172 10.69 0.92 -0.40
C ALA A 172 12.18 0.68 -0.72
N LEU A 173 12.51 0.33 -1.97
CA LEU A 173 13.90 0.10 -2.43
C LEU A 173 14.86 1.26 -2.10
N THR A 174 14.35 2.48 -1.94
CA THR A 174 15.15 3.64 -1.52
C THR A 174 15.56 3.59 -0.03
N LYS A 175 14.86 2.79 0.77
CA LYS A 175 15.08 2.58 2.20
C LYS A 175 15.74 1.23 2.52
N THR A 176 15.85 0.33 1.55
CA THR A 176 16.61 -0.91 1.73
C THR A 176 18.10 -0.56 1.80
N VAL A 177 18.71 -0.83 2.95
CA VAL A 177 20.16 -0.75 3.12
C VAL A 177 20.80 -1.77 2.17
N PRO A 178 21.81 -1.39 1.37
CA PRO A 178 22.48 -2.36 0.51
C PRO A 178 23.24 -3.34 1.41
N CYS A 179 22.68 -4.52 1.64
CA CYS A 179 23.41 -5.67 2.13
C CYS A 179 23.73 -6.54 0.93
N ALA A 180 24.96 -6.46 0.43
CA ALA A 180 25.57 -7.50 -0.38
C ALA A 180 27.08 -7.28 -0.40
N ASP A 181 27.78 -7.80 0.61
CA ASP A 181 29.16 -8.27 0.42
C ASP A 181 29.07 -9.79 0.20
N PRO A 182 29.65 -10.36 -0.89
CA PRO A 182 29.53 -11.78 -1.18
C PRO A 182 30.49 -12.70 -0.39
N ASP A 183 31.29 -12.16 0.52
CA ASP A 183 32.27 -12.92 1.31
C ASP A 183 32.22 -12.46 2.78
N ASP A 184 31.51 -13.17 3.66
CA ASP A 184 31.94 -13.19 5.06
C ASP A 184 31.56 -14.51 5.75
N ASN A 185 32.55 -15.39 5.79
CA ASN A 185 32.58 -16.55 6.65
C ASN A 185 33.26 -16.13 7.97
N SER A 186 32.52 -15.58 8.93
CA SER A 186 32.96 -15.54 10.32
C SER A 186 31.81 -15.30 11.30
N GLY A 187 31.93 -15.89 12.48
CA GLY A 187 30.81 -16.16 13.40
C GLY A 187 30.18 -14.92 14.03
N ASN A 188 28.88 -14.76 13.81
CA ASN A 188 28.08 -13.77 14.54
C ASN A 188 27.68 -14.28 15.93
N ARG A 189 28.39 -13.81 16.96
CA ARG A 189 27.92 -13.86 18.35
C ARG A 189 26.88 -12.76 18.56
N TYR A 190 25.67 -13.17 18.91
CA TYR A 190 24.57 -12.30 19.29
C TYR A 190 24.86 -11.56 20.60
N LEU A 191 24.64 -10.25 20.62
CA LEU A 191 24.45 -9.51 21.88
C LEU A 191 22.95 -9.49 22.19
N PRO A 192 22.50 -10.11 23.31
CA PRO A 192 21.09 -10.12 23.67
C PRO A 192 20.64 -8.70 24.04
N GLY A 193 19.59 -8.19 23.37
CA GLY A 193 18.96 -6.90 23.68
C GLY A 193 18.82 -5.90 22.53
N PHE A 194 19.43 -6.14 21.36
CA PHE A 194 19.27 -5.27 20.18
C PHE A 194 18.26 -5.84 19.17
N PRO A 195 17.26 -5.06 18.71
CA PRO A 195 16.44 -5.47 17.58
C PRO A 195 17.22 -5.25 16.28
N MET A 196 17.69 -6.35 15.72
CA MET A 196 18.19 -6.59 14.35
C MET A 196 19.33 -5.68 13.82
N LYS A 197 20.50 -6.31 13.63
CA LYS A 197 21.65 -5.92 12.77
C LYS A 197 21.85 -4.42 12.55
N VAL A 198 22.49 -3.73 13.50
CA VAL A 198 23.21 -2.49 13.18
C VAL A 198 24.61 -2.62 13.74
N ASP A 199 25.57 -2.87 12.86
CA ASP A 199 26.97 -2.96 13.24
C ASP A 199 27.57 -1.55 13.39
N ILE A 200 28.33 -1.32 14.46
CA ILE A 200 28.88 0.00 14.81
C ILE A 200 29.81 0.57 13.71
N PRO A 201 30.64 -0.23 13.01
CA PRO A 201 31.44 0.26 11.90
C PRO A 201 30.58 0.76 10.73
N SER A 202 29.40 0.16 10.51
CA SER A 202 28.49 0.52 9.42
C SER A 202 27.81 1.88 9.62
N LEU A 203 27.76 2.40 10.85
CA LEU A 203 27.25 3.74 11.16
C LEU A 203 28.16 4.87 10.62
N LEU A 204 29.46 4.56 10.41
CA LEU A 204 30.42 5.51 9.86
C LEU A 204 30.23 5.75 8.36
N HIS A 205 29.46 4.91 7.67
CA HIS A 205 29.22 5.02 6.22
C HIS A 205 27.81 5.46 5.84
N MET A 206 26.95 5.80 6.81
CA MET A 206 25.60 6.29 6.57
C MET A 206 25.52 7.80 6.36
N GLU A 207 24.54 8.23 5.56
CA GLU A 207 24.29 9.65 5.31
C GLU A 207 23.98 10.46 6.59
N PRO A 208 24.35 11.76 6.64
CA PRO A 208 24.31 12.58 7.85
C PRO A 208 22.94 12.68 8.52
N ASN A 209 21.86 12.64 7.73
CA ASN A 209 20.48 12.75 8.23
C ASN A 209 20.00 11.49 8.95
N ILE A 210 20.60 10.32 8.66
CA ILE A 210 20.29 9.05 9.31
C ILE A 210 21.04 8.93 10.65
N ARG A 211 22.26 9.50 10.73
CA ARG A 211 23.04 9.57 11.99
C ARG A 211 22.32 10.34 13.11
N TYR A 212 21.53 11.36 12.76
CA TYR A 212 20.83 12.19 13.74
C TYR A 212 19.62 11.47 14.39
N SER A 213 19.04 10.48 13.71
CA SER A 213 17.93 9.68 14.27
C SER A 213 18.42 8.55 15.18
N ALA A 214 19.57 7.93 14.87
CA ALA A 214 20.11 6.82 15.66
C ALA A 214 20.71 7.29 17.01
N THR A 215 21.35 8.45 17.01
CA THR A 215 21.95 9.05 18.22
C THR A 215 20.90 9.48 19.26
N LYS A 216 19.69 9.85 18.82
CA LYS A 216 18.59 10.22 19.73
C LYS A 216 17.95 9.01 20.43
N THR A 217 17.97 7.84 19.81
CA THR A 217 17.47 6.59 20.40
C THR A 217 18.52 5.96 21.33
N ALA A 218 19.81 6.07 20.99
CA ALA A 218 20.91 5.59 21.84
C ALA A 218 21.06 6.42 23.13
N SER A 219 20.86 7.75 23.07
CA SER A 219 20.96 8.62 24.26
C SER A 219 19.85 8.39 25.28
N LEU A 220 18.66 7.94 24.84
CA LEU A 220 17.57 7.55 25.74
C LEU A 220 17.85 6.24 26.49
N ILE A 221 18.61 5.33 25.88
CA ILE A 221 18.94 4.02 26.48
C ILE A 221 20.13 4.16 27.44
N PHE A 222 21.15 4.94 27.10
CA PHE A 222 22.29 5.18 27.99
C PHE A 222 21.94 5.99 29.24
N ASN A 223 20.94 6.87 29.18
CA ASN A 223 20.46 7.63 30.34
C ASN A 223 19.44 6.87 31.21
N ALA A 224 19.01 5.67 30.79
CA ALA A 224 18.04 4.85 31.52
C ALA A 224 18.69 3.67 32.28
N LEU A 225 20.01 3.51 32.19
CA LEU A 225 20.77 2.55 32.99
C LEU A 225 21.26 3.24 34.27
N PRO A 226 20.90 2.77 35.48
CA PRO A 226 21.49 3.28 36.71
C PRO A 226 23.00 2.95 36.74
N ALA A 227 23.79 3.89 37.25
CA ALA A 227 25.25 3.85 37.32
C ALA A 227 25.80 2.64 38.09
#